data_AF-A0A256Z304-F1
#
_entry.id   AF-A0A256Z304-F1
#
_cell.length_a   1.000
_cell.length_b   1.000
_cell.length_c   1.000
_cell.angle_alpha   90.00
_cell.angle_beta   90.00
_cell.angle_gamma   90.00
#
_symmetry.space_group_name_H-M   'P 1'
#
loop_
_entity.id
_entity.type
_entity.pdbx_description
1 polymer ?
#
loop_
_entity_poly.entity_id
_entity_poly.type
_entity_poly.pdbx_seq_one_letter_code
_entity_poly.pdbx_strand_id
1 'polypeptide(L)'
;MSLISLLVKELGKPKLHNIDLKYIVLKTCLVHYKLLREHEGTLSNRVYMLKKVLESAKLLKYPLLVDARTFTILNGHHRFHALVSLGYEYIPIFPVDYAEDYVEVYSLRKEFKVSKIEVIKRSLSKRKYSPRTSKHILVGVNLPSSNIKLESLKRGYFNTHCILDSII
;
A
#
# COMPACT_ATOMS: atom_id res chain seq x y z
N MET A 1 -20.26 12.81 8.19
CA MET A 1 -19.43 13.21 7.04
C MET A 1 -18.61 11.99 6.63
N SER A 2 -18.78 11.45 5.42
CA SER A 2 -18.05 10.26 4.96
C SER A 2 -16.58 10.60 4.67
N LEU A 3 -15.68 9.60 4.75
CA LEU A 3 -14.28 9.79 4.36
C LEU A 3 -14.17 10.39 2.97
N ILE A 4 -15.05 9.99 2.05
CA ILE A 4 -15.14 10.49 0.68
C ILE A 4 -15.43 12.00 0.65
N SER A 5 -16.47 12.44 1.37
CA SER A 5 -16.84 13.87 1.41
C SER A 5 -15.72 14.73 2.01
N LEU A 6 -14.96 14.20 2.96
CA LEU A 6 -13.81 14.88 3.54
C LEU A 6 -12.60 14.86 2.61
N LEU A 7 -12.33 13.76 1.90
CA LEU A 7 -11.26 13.70 0.90
C LEU A 7 -11.50 14.70 -0.23
N VAL A 8 -12.73 14.79 -0.74
CA VAL A 8 -13.12 15.79 -1.75
C VAL A 8 -12.96 17.21 -1.22
N LYS A 9 -13.33 17.46 0.04
CA LYS A 9 -13.21 18.76 0.69
C LYS A 9 -11.75 19.17 0.93
N GLU A 10 -10.91 18.26 1.42
CA GLU A 10 -9.54 18.55 1.85
C GLU A 10 -8.52 18.50 0.72
N LEU A 11 -8.80 17.75 -0.35
CA LEU A 11 -7.84 17.50 -1.44
C LEU A 11 -8.27 18.10 -2.78
N GLY A 12 -9.50 18.64 -2.88
CA GLY A 12 -10.11 19.02 -4.15
C GLY A 12 -10.56 17.80 -4.97
N LYS A 13 -11.38 18.02 -6.01
CA LYS A 13 -11.89 16.94 -6.88
C LYS A 13 -10.82 16.11 -7.65
N PRO A 14 -9.57 16.54 -7.93
CA PRO A 14 -8.64 15.71 -8.69
C PRO A 14 -7.42 15.23 -7.87
N LYS A 15 -7.41 13.92 -7.58
CA LYS A 15 -6.28 13.02 -7.22
C LYS A 15 -6.78 11.64 -6.76
N LEU A 16 -8.09 11.53 -6.52
CA LEU A 16 -8.79 10.26 -6.49
C LEU A 16 -8.81 9.74 -7.92
N HIS A 17 -8.07 8.67 -8.18
CA HIS A 17 -8.12 8.00 -9.48
C HIS A 17 -9.58 7.62 -9.79
N ASN A 18 -9.97 7.65 -11.07
CA ASN A 18 -11.34 7.39 -11.55
C ASN A 18 -11.70 5.89 -11.49
N ILE A 19 -11.30 5.21 -10.42
CA ILE A 19 -11.54 3.79 -10.19
C ILE A 19 -12.97 3.63 -9.71
N ASP A 20 -13.79 2.93 -10.48
CA ASP A 20 -15.07 2.45 -9.99
C ASP A 20 -14.84 1.31 -8.98
N LEU A 21 -14.69 1.68 -7.73
CA LEU A 21 -14.41 0.77 -6.62
C LEU A 21 -15.57 -0.18 -6.30
N LYS A 22 -16.76 0.05 -6.88
CA LYS A 22 -17.86 -0.93 -6.85
C LYS A 22 -17.43 -2.30 -7.38
N TYR A 23 -16.42 -2.32 -8.26
CA TYR A 23 -15.89 -3.53 -8.87
C TYR A 23 -14.50 -3.90 -8.33
N ILE A 24 -14.10 -3.40 -7.14
CA ILE A 24 -12.79 -3.73 -6.58
C ILE A 24 -12.62 -5.25 -6.42
N VAL A 25 -11.63 -5.81 -7.12
CA VAL A 25 -11.28 -7.23 -6.98
C VAL A 25 -10.16 -7.33 -5.95
N LEU A 26 -10.48 -7.93 -4.80
CA LEU A 26 -9.53 -8.14 -3.69
C LEU A 26 -8.56 -9.30 -4.01
N LYS A 27 -7.64 -9.05 -4.94
CA LYS A 27 -6.57 -9.98 -5.33
C LYS A 27 -5.25 -9.25 -5.50
N THR A 28 -4.17 -10.00 -5.46
CA THR A 28 -2.84 -9.45 -5.68
C THR A 28 -2.67 -8.95 -7.13
N CYS A 29 -2.14 -7.75 -7.31
CA CYS A 29 -1.71 -7.19 -8.60
C CYS A 29 -0.36 -6.50 -8.52
N LEU A 30 0.18 -6.11 -9.66
CA LEU A 30 1.44 -5.37 -9.77
C LEU A 30 1.16 -3.91 -10.11
N VAL A 31 1.89 -3.01 -9.45
CA VAL A 31 1.87 -1.57 -9.79
C VAL A 31 3.27 -1.03 -9.85
N HIS A 32 3.49 -0.04 -10.71
CA HIS A 32 4.78 0.65 -10.76
C HIS A 32 5.04 1.40 -9.44
N TYR A 33 6.24 1.27 -8.87
CA TYR A 33 6.57 1.79 -7.53
C TYR A 33 6.33 3.30 -7.38
N LYS A 34 6.47 4.07 -8.47
CA LYS A 34 6.23 5.53 -8.50
C LYS A 34 4.78 5.92 -8.19
N LEU A 35 3.82 5.02 -8.32
CA LEU A 35 2.42 5.29 -7.95
C LEU A 35 2.23 5.24 -6.42
N LEU A 36 3.06 4.47 -5.72
CA LEU A 36 2.89 4.20 -4.30
C LEU A 36 3.33 5.38 -3.44
N ARG A 37 2.54 5.65 -2.39
CA ARG A 37 2.74 6.76 -1.45
C ARG A 37 2.88 6.21 -0.04
N GLU A 38 3.82 6.76 0.71
CA GLU A 38 4.12 6.31 2.07
C GLU A 38 3.63 7.34 3.09
N HIS A 39 2.84 6.92 4.07
CA HIS A 39 2.40 7.80 5.16
C HIS A 39 3.28 7.69 6.42
N GLU A 40 4.15 6.69 6.51
CA GLU A 40 5.12 6.52 7.59
C GLU A 40 6.51 6.16 7.05
N GLY A 41 7.54 6.41 7.87
CA GLY A 41 8.92 6.02 7.53
C GLY A 41 9.22 4.54 7.74
N THR A 42 10.46 4.15 7.43
CA THR A 42 10.99 2.80 7.69
C THR A 42 12.17 2.81 8.65
N LEU A 43 12.45 1.65 9.25
CA LEU A 43 13.71 1.38 9.97
C LEU A 43 14.72 0.75 9.00
N SER A 44 15.88 1.39 8.82
CA SER A 44 16.91 0.98 7.86
C SER A 44 17.42 -0.44 8.09
N ASN A 45 17.66 -0.83 9.34
CA ASN A 45 18.05 -2.19 9.70
C ASN A 45 17.00 -3.23 9.29
N ARG A 46 15.70 -2.92 9.41
CA ARG A 46 14.62 -3.82 8.97
C ARG A 46 14.54 -3.93 7.46
N VAL A 47 14.75 -2.82 6.74
CA VAL A 47 14.84 -2.83 5.28
C VAL A 47 16.00 -3.72 4.83
N TYR A 48 17.17 -3.55 5.44
CA TYR A 48 18.35 -4.36 5.14
C TYR A 48 18.13 -5.86 5.40
N MET A 49 17.55 -6.22 6.54
CA MET A 49 17.22 -7.61 6.85
C MET A 49 16.22 -8.20 5.86
N LEU A 50 15.18 -7.45 5.50
CA LEU A 50 14.22 -7.90 4.48
C LEU A 50 14.86 -8.06 3.12
N LYS A 51 15.77 -7.16 2.71
CA LYS A 51 16.54 -7.30 1.48
C LYS A 51 17.28 -8.65 1.46
N LYS A 52 17.97 -9.01 2.54
CA LYS A 52 18.67 -10.30 2.66
C LYS A 52 17.74 -11.50 2.58
N VAL A 53 16.59 -11.44 3.25
CA VAL A 53 15.57 -12.50 3.18
C VAL A 53 15.05 -12.65 1.74
N LEU A 54 14.75 -11.55 1.06
CA LEU A 54 14.28 -11.56 -0.33
C LEU A 54 15.35 -12.09 -1.29
N GLU A 55 16.62 -11.71 -1.10
CA GLU A 55 17.75 -12.20 -1.90
C GLU A 55 17.98 -13.70 -1.71
N SER A 56 17.80 -14.23 -0.50
CA SER A 56 18.00 -15.64 -0.18
C SER A 56 16.81 -16.50 -0.63
N ALA A 57 15.60 -16.14 -0.18
CA ALA A 57 14.40 -16.94 -0.44
C ALA A 57 13.86 -16.80 -1.87
N LYS A 58 14.25 -15.74 -2.60
CA LYS A 58 13.72 -15.38 -3.93
C LYS A 58 12.19 -15.26 -3.99
N LEU A 59 11.55 -15.05 -2.84
CA LEU A 59 10.11 -15.06 -2.66
C LEU A 59 9.68 -13.90 -1.77
N LEU A 60 8.58 -13.24 -2.14
CA LEU A 60 7.84 -12.32 -1.28
C LEU A 60 6.57 -13.02 -0.77
N LYS A 61 6.53 -13.31 0.53
CA LYS A 61 5.43 -14.06 1.16
C LYS A 61 4.06 -13.38 1.01
N TYR A 62 4.01 -12.06 1.23
CA TYR A 62 2.77 -11.28 1.20
C TYR A 62 2.93 -10.03 0.33
N PRO A 63 1.90 -9.62 -0.43
CA PRO A 63 1.88 -8.32 -1.11
C PRO A 63 1.79 -7.16 -0.10
N LEU A 64 2.02 -5.93 -0.58
CA LEU A 64 1.78 -4.72 0.21
C LEU A 64 0.26 -4.48 0.31
N LEU A 65 -0.25 -4.12 1.48
CA LEU A 65 -1.63 -3.65 1.61
C LEU A 65 -1.68 -2.19 1.18
N VAL A 66 -2.52 -1.84 0.21
CA VAL A 66 -2.54 -0.51 -0.41
C VAL A 66 -3.97 0.00 -0.53
N ASP A 67 -4.20 1.27 -0.20
CA ASP A 67 -5.45 1.95 -0.52
C ASP A 67 -5.56 2.15 -2.04
N ALA A 68 -6.59 1.58 -2.65
CA ALA A 68 -6.80 1.62 -4.10
C ALA A 68 -7.03 3.04 -4.61
N ARG A 69 -7.62 3.93 -3.81
CA ARG A 69 -7.97 5.31 -4.23
C ARG A 69 -6.74 6.19 -4.38
N THR A 70 -5.80 6.06 -3.45
CA THR A 70 -4.68 6.99 -3.29
C THR A 70 -3.31 6.34 -3.47
N PHE A 71 -3.26 5.02 -3.69
CA PHE A 71 -2.02 4.23 -3.68
C PHE A 71 -1.19 4.39 -2.41
N THR A 72 -1.85 4.72 -1.29
CA THR A 72 -1.18 4.79 0.02
C THR A 72 -0.84 3.39 0.50
N ILE A 73 0.42 3.16 0.84
CA ILE A 73 0.88 1.92 1.45
C ILE A 73 0.35 1.85 2.88
N LEU A 74 -0.69 1.06 3.12
CA LEU A 74 -1.25 0.87 4.47
C LEU A 74 -0.37 -0.07 5.29
N ASN A 75 0.19 -1.09 4.65
CA ASN A 75 1.13 -2.02 5.30
C ASN A 75 2.16 -2.54 4.29
N GLY A 76 3.43 -2.52 4.70
CA GLY A 76 4.53 -3.08 3.90
C GLY A 76 5.63 -2.11 3.51
N HIS A 77 5.72 -0.91 4.12
CA HIS A 77 6.78 0.08 3.87
C HIS A 77 8.19 -0.52 3.81
N HIS A 78 8.56 -1.38 4.76
CA HIS A 78 9.90 -1.99 4.75
C HIS A 78 10.10 -2.95 3.57
N ARG A 79 9.04 -3.67 3.14
CA ARG A 79 9.06 -4.54 1.95
C ARG A 79 9.15 -3.72 0.67
N PHE A 80 8.41 -2.61 0.60
CA PHE A 80 8.50 -1.64 -0.49
C PHE A 80 9.94 -1.17 -0.70
N HIS A 81 10.57 -0.62 0.34
CA HIS A 81 11.96 -0.16 0.27
C HIS A 81 12.95 -1.28 -0.05
N ALA A 82 12.75 -2.47 0.52
CA ALA A 82 13.62 -3.61 0.22
C ALA A 82 13.56 -3.99 -1.28
N LEU A 83 12.34 -4.08 -1.86
CA LEU A 83 12.14 -4.38 -3.27
C LEU A 83 12.72 -3.30 -4.19
N VAL A 84 12.44 -2.02 -3.90
CA VAL A 84 12.97 -0.90 -4.71
C VAL A 84 14.51 -0.86 -4.63
N SER A 85 15.10 -1.09 -3.45
CA SER A 85 16.56 -1.16 -3.29
C SER A 85 17.23 -2.38 -3.94
N LEU A 86 16.42 -3.34 -4.40
CA LEU A 86 16.84 -4.50 -5.19
C LEU A 86 16.63 -4.29 -6.70
N GLY A 87 16.12 -3.12 -7.11
CA GLY A 87 15.89 -2.77 -8.51
C GLY A 87 14.55 -3.26 -9.07
N TYR A 88 13.59 -3.67 -8.23
CA TYR A 88 12.25 -4.03 -8.70
C TYR A 88 11.40 -2.78 -8.90
N GLU A 89 10.91 -2.58 -10.12
CA GLU A 89 10.05 -1.44 -10.45
C GLU A 89 8.57 -1.74 -10.24
N TYR A 90 8.16 -3.00 -10.41
CA TYR A 90 6.78 -3.44 -10.21
C TYR A 90 6.63 -4.12 -8.86
N ILE A 91 5.73 -3.56 -8.04
CA ILE A 91 5.51 -3.96 -6.66
C ILE A 91 4.18 -4.69 -6.55
N PRO A 92 4.17 -5.90 -5.96
CA PRO A 92 2.92 -6.61 -5.71
C PRO A 92 2.15 -5.97 -4.56
N ILE A 93 0.91 -5.61 -4.84
CA ILE A 93 -0.03 -4.99 -3.91
C ILE A 93 -1.30 -5.82 -3.79
N PHE A 94 -1.97 -5.67 -2.66
CA PHE A 94 -3.32 -6.10 -2.42
C PHE A 94 -4.14 -4.83 -2.20
N PRO A 95 -4.87 -4.37 -3.24
CA PRO A 95 -5.64 -3.15 -3.17
C PRO A 95 -6.88 -3.36 -2.31
N VAL A 96 -7.17 -2.40 -1.44
CA VAL A 96 -8.40 -2.34 -0.63
C VAL A 96 -9.01 -0.96 -0.75
N ASP A 97 -10.31 -0.85 -0.52
CA ASP A 97 -10.92 0.46 -0.33
C ASP A 97 -10.74 0.87 1.14
N TYR A 98 -9.80 1.77 1.40
CA TYR A 98 -9.50 2.19 2.76
C TYR A 98 -10.66 2.96 3.41
N ALA A 99 -11.59 3.50 2.61
CA ALA A 99 -12.76 4.18 3.13
C ALA A 99 -13.74 3.25 3.85
N GLU A 100 -13.79 1.99 3.43
CA GLU A 100 -14.74 1.01 3.93
C GLU A 100 -14.42 0.55 5.36
N ASP A 101 -15.47 0.22 6.12
CA ASP A 101 -15.37 -0.11 7.54
C ASP A 101 -14.60 -1.40 7.81
N TYR A 102 -14.47 -2.29 6.81
CA TYR A 102 -13.67 -3.51 6.91
C TYR A 102 -12.17 -3.25 7.03
N VAL A 103 -11.70 -2.02 6.79
CA VAL A 103 -10.31 -1.63 7.05
C VAL A 103 -10.26 -0.72 8.27
N GLU A 104 -9.70 -1.20 9.36
CA GLU A 104 -9.52 -0.42 10.58
C GLU A 104 -8.09 0.10 10.71
N VAL A 105 -7.90 1.18 11.47
CA VAL A 105 -6.57 1.72 11.77
C VAL A 105 -6.46 2.11 13.24
N TYR A 106 -5.34 1.73 13.84
CA TYR A 106 -5.01 2.01 15.22
C TYR A 106 -3.61 2.62 15.33
N SER A 107 -3.40 3.43 16.36
CA SER A 107 -2.05 3.88 16.72
C SER A 107 -1.32 2.80 17.51
N LEU A 108 -0.07 2.53 17.13
CA LEU A 108 0.86 1.71 17.91
C LEU A 108 1.63 2.53 18.97
N ARG A 109 1.43 3.84 18.98
CA ARG A 109 2.21 4.80 19.75
C ARG A 109 1.28 5.82 20.39
N LYS A 110 1.27 5.88 21.73
CA LYS A 110 0.29 6.68 22.50
C LYS A 110 0.37 8.17 22.16
N GLU A 111 1.55 8.64 21.77
CA GLU A 111 1.83 10.03 21.40
C GLU A 111 1.26 10.45 20.04
N PHE A 112 0.86 9.49 19.19
CA PHE A 112 0.26 9.77 17.90
C PHE A 112 -1.23 9.44 17.90
N LYS A 113 -2.05 10.44 17.55
CA LYS A 113 -3.42 10.19 17.10
C LYS A 113 -3.36 9.75 15.64
N VAL A 114 -3.89 8.56 15.35
CA VAL A 114 -3.95 7.98 14.00
C VAL A 114 -5.40 7.85 13.59
N SER A 115 -5.73 8.33 12.40
CA SER A 115 -7.02 8.17 11.75
C SER A 115 -6.81 7.90 10.26
N LYS A 116 -7.81 7.34 9.57
CA LYS A 116 -7.74 7.10 8.11
C LYS A 116 -7.40 8.38 7.35
N ILE A 117 -8.02 9.47 7.76
CA ILE A 117 -7.83 10.81 7.17
C ILE A 117 -6.39 11.25 7.33
N GLU A 118 -5.83 11.14 8.52
CA GLU A 118 -4.47 11.58 8.81
C GLU A 118 -3.44 10.71 8.08
N VAL A 119 -3.69 9.40 7.96
CA VAL A 119 -2.88 8.49 7.13
C VAL A 119 -2.85 8.97 5.68
N ILE A 120 -4.01 9.26 5.07
CA ILE A 120 -4.06 9.77 3.70
C ILE A 120 -3.39 11.14 3.57
N LYS A 121 -3.67 12.10 4.47
CA LYS A 121 -3.02 13.43 4.45
C LYS A 121 -1.50 13.33 4.51
N ARG A 122 -0.97 12.40 5.31
CA ARG A 122 0.48 12.18 5.42
C ARG A 122 1.07 11.52 4.19
N SER A 123 0.34 10.60 3.54
CA SER A 123 0.77 10.00 2.27
C SER A 123 0.87 11.02 1.12
N LEU A 124 0.00 12.03 1.14
CA LEU A 124 -0.09 13.06 0.11
C LEU A 124 0.81 14.27 0.37
N SER A 125 1.43 14.31 1.55
CA SER A 125 2.36 15.37 1.96
C SER A 125 3.75 14.81 2.24
N LYS A 126 4.71 15.68 2.57
CA LYS A 126 6.06 15.26 2.99
C LYS A 126 6.14 14.92 4.50
N ARG A 127 5.02 14.93 5.24
CA ARG A 127 4.98 14.82 6.71
C ARG A 127 4.64 13.39 7.19
N LYS A 128 5.50 12.43 6.85
CA LYS A 128 5.34 11.03 7.28
C LYS A 128 5.36 10.89 8.80
N TYR A 129 4.63 9.90 9.34
CA TYR A 129 4.84 9.46 10.72
C TYR A 129 6.22 8.83 10.90
N SER A 130 6.69 8.75 12.15
CA SER A 130 7.79 7.86 12.52
C SER A 130 7.49 6.41 12.12
N PRO A 131 8.50 5.56 11.88
CA PRO A 131 8.27 4.17 11.51
C PRO A 131 7.41 3.41 12.52
N ARG A 132 6.52 2.52 12.03
CA ARG A 132 5.64 1.66 12.85
C ARG A 132 4.71 2.44 13.78
N THR A 133 4.12 3.53 13.28
CA THR A 133 3.16 4.33 14.06
C THR A 133 1.74 3.83 13.87
N SER A 134 1.39 3.36 12.67
CA SER A 134 0.04 2.89 12.34
C SER A 134 -0.04 1.36 12.27
N LYS A 135 -1.17 0.79 12.69
CA LYS A 135 -1.53 -0.61 12.48
C LYS A 135 -2.87 -0.68 11.76
N HIS A 136 -2.88 -1.31 10.61
CA HIS A 136 -4.08 -1.57 9.82
C HIS A 136 -4.56 -3.00 10.03
N ILE A 137 -5.87 -3.18 10.20
CA ILE A 137 -6.52 -4.48 10.39
C ILE A 137 -7.62 -4.63 9.33
N LEU A 138 -7.68 -5.80 8.70
CA LEU A 138 -8.77 -6.17 7.80
C LEU A 138 -9.76 -7.04 8.56
N VAL A 139 -11.03 -6.62 8.62
CA VAL A 139 -12.12 -7.33 9.28
C VAL A 139 -12.91 -8.10 8.21
N GLY A 140 -13.01 -9.42 8.34
CA GLY A 140 -13.71 -10.26 7.35
C GLY A 140 -13.01 -10.42 6.00
N VAL A 141 -11.82 -9.86 5.81
CA VAL A 141 -11.00 -10.00 4.60
C VAL A 141 -9.62 -10.53 4.96
N ASN A 142 -9.19 -11.58 4.26
CA ASN A 142 -7.88 -12.18 4.45
C ASN A 142 -6.86 -11.66 3.44
N LEU A 143 -5.72 -11.18 3.92
CA LEU A 143 -4.57 -10.89 3.07
C LEU A 143 -3.91 -12.23 2.67
N PRO A 144 -3.93 -12.63 1.38
CA PRO A 144 -3.42 -13.93 0.97
C PRO A 144 -1.90 -14.01 1.12
N SER A 145 -1.41 -15.17 1.58
CA SER A 145 0.01 -15.53 1.49
C SER A 145 0.33 -15.92 0.04
N SER A 146 0.62 -14.92 -0.80
CA SER A 146 0.77 -15.12 -2.25
C SER A 146 2.10 -15.78 -2.67
N ASN A 147 3.11 -15.89 -1.79
CA ASN A 147 4.41 -16.53 -2.09
C ASN A 147 4.96 -16.16 -3.49
N ILE A 148 5.06 -14.87 -3.75
CA ILE A 148 5.31 -14.30 -5.07
C ILE A 148 6.79 -14.45 -5.41
N LYS A 149 7.10 -15.14 -6.50
CA LYS A 149 8.49 -15.28 -6.96
C LYS A 149 9.04 -13.95 -7.43
N LEU A 150 10.22 -13.55 -6.95
CA LEU A 150 10.79 -12.26 -7.31
C LEU A 150 11.15 -12.14 -8.79
N GLU A 151 11.48 -13.24 -9.45
CA GLU A 151 11.70 -13.27 -10.91
C GLU A 151 10.48 -12.76 -11.69
N SER A 152 9.28 -12.99 -11.15
CA SER A 152 8.01 -12.62 -11.76
C SER A 152 7.80 -11.10 -11.81
N LEU A 153 8.45 -10.38 -10.89
CA LEU A 153 8.41 -8.91 -10.79
C LEU A 153 9.32 -8.22 -11.81
N LYS A 154 10.29 -8.93 -12.41
CA LYS A 154 11.21 -8.34 -13.39
C LYS A 154 10.58 -8.15 -14.77
N ARG A 155 9.54 -8.92 -15.09
CA ARG A 155 9.07 -9.06 -16.47
C ARG A 155 8.01 -8.04 -16.89
N GLY A 156 7.46 -7.21 -16.01
CA GLY A 156 6.39 -6.25 -16.35
C GLY A 156 5.08 -6.86 -16.88
N TYR A 157 5.08 -8.15 -17.24
CA TYR A 157 3.99 -8.91 -17.83
C TYR A 157 3.51 -9.99 -16.85
N PHE A 158 2.67 -9.58 -15.91
CA PHE A 158 1.55 -10.43 -15.48
C PHE A 158 0.30 -9.73 -15.97
N ASN A 159 -0.67 -10.46 -16.50
CA ASN A 159 -2.01 -9.95 -16.82
C ASN A 159 -2.52 -9.07 -15.66
N THR A 160 -2.36 -7.75 -15.78
CA THR A 160 -2.64 -6.72 -14.76
C THR A 160 -4.13 -6.43 -14.67
N HIS A 161 -4.98 -7.46 -14.74
CA HIS A 161 -6.43 -7.29 -14.65
C HIS A 161 -6.86 -7.04 -13.19
N CYS A 162 -6.38 -5.95 -12.60
CA CYS A 162 -6.89 -5.35 -11.39
C CYS A 162 -7.18 -3.90 -11.69
N ILE A 163 -8.22 -3.59 -12.47
CA ILE A 163 -8.90 -2.27 -12.58
C ILE A 163 -8.02 -1.09 -13.03
N LEU A 164 -6.70 -1.21 -12.99
CA LEU A 164 -5.70 -0.19 -13.23
C LEU A 164 -5.30 -0.09 -14.70
N ASP A 165 -5.72 -1.05 -15.53
CA ASP A 165 -5.58 -1.01 -17.00
C ASP A 165 -6.42 0.12 -17.64
N SER A 166 -7.18 0.89 -16.84
CA SER A 166 -7.94 2.08 -17.28
C SER A 166 -7.33 3.42 -16.83
N ILE A 167 -6.13 3.40 -16.22
CA ILE A 167 -5.42 4.59 -15.67
C ILE A 167 -4.12 4.92 -16.41
N ILE A 168 -3.75 4.16 -17.45
CA ILE A 168 -2.61 4.43 -18.32
C ILE A 168 -3.10 4.91 -19.68
#